data_AF-A0A820DLS0-F1
#
_entry.id   AF-A0A820DLS0-F1
#
_cell.length_a   1.000
_cell.length_b   1.000
_cell.length_c   1.000
_cell.angle_alpha   90.00
_cell.angle_beta   90.00
_cell.angle_gamma   90.00
#
_symmetry.space_group_name_H-M   'P 1'
#
loop_
_entity.id
_entity.type
_entity.pdbx_description
1 polymer ?
#
loop_
_entity_poly.entity_id
_entity_poly.type
_entity_poly.pdbx_seq_one_letter_code
_entity_poly.pdbx_strand_id
1 'polypeptide(L)'
;MKRPNFRQSIHNHVVIVLLCSSFIFVTVPVSASEAFFFTAHVRPESNLFCAIWTWIHYSINISNLILMGFACAERHWLVFRLNAMRTRRSRILYHYIPIVLCMIYPWIFYFIFIFLYPCEPAYDYNQLLCLIPCYFFTNSIANTDTFMNNWIPIFAIPILSGALFIRFILQKQRMQIEVFRWKRDRKMVIQLLSITSLYISGWAPLQAATIYDNIVLGGVAPPFVVAYFYGNV
;
A
#
# COMPACT_ATOMS: atom_id res chain seq x y z
N MET A 1 34.10 -24.21 -0.74
CA MET A 1 33.51 -22.97 -1.32
C MET A 1 32.04 -22.84 -0.90
N LYS A 2 31.73 -21.92 0.02
CA LYS A 2 30.34 -21.56 0.36
C LYS A 2 29.76 -20.80 -0.84
N ARG A 3 28.89 -21.43 -1.63
CA ARG A 3 28.11 -20.70 -2.64
C ARG A 3 27.31 -19.61 -1.91
N PRO A 4 27.41 -18.33 -2.30
CA PRO A 4 26.57 -17.29 -1.71
C PRO A 4 25.10 -17.72 -1.89
N ASN A 5 24.34 -17.65 -0.80
CA ASN A 5 22.94 -18.04 -0.74
C ASN A 5 22.09 -17.13 -1.65
N PHE A 6 22.05 -17.44 -2.95
CA PHE A 6 21.24 -16.74 -3.95
C PHE A 6 19.74 -16.71 -3.61
N ARG A 7 19.28 -17.65 -2.77
CA ARG A 7 17.90 -17.68 -2.26
C ARG A 7 17.60 -16.56 -1.24
N GLN A 8 18.62 -16.07 -0.54
CA GLN A 8 18.44 -15.08 0.52
C GLN A 8 18.28 -13.66 -0.02
N SER A 9 18.71 -13.38 -1.27
CA SER A 9 18.53 -12.05 -1.87
C SER A 9 17.12 -11.82 -2.42
N ILE A 10 16.43 -12.88 -2.87
CA ILE A 10 15.10 -12.75 -3.51
C ILE A 10 14.08 -12.16 -2.55
N HIS A 11 14.06 -12.67 -1.32
CA HIS A 11 13.14 -12.21 -0.26
C HIS A 11 13.31 -10.73 0.09
N ASN A 12 14.50 -10.18 -0.17
CA ASN A 12 14.80 -8.79 0.18
C ASN A 12 14.36 -7.82 -0.92
N HIS A 13 14.17 -8.26 -2.17
CA HIS A 13 13.82 -7.33 -3.25
C HIS A 13 12.49 -6.61 -3.00
N VAL A 14 11.42 -7.33 -2.63
CA VAL A 14 10.11 -6.69 -2.34
C VAL A 14 10.23 -5.70 -1.20
N VAL A 15 10.97 -6.06 -0.15
CA VAL A 15 11.18 -5.17 1.01
C VAL A 15 11.99 -3.95 0.62
N ILE A 16 13.03 -4.10 -0.20
CA ILE A 16 13.84 -2.98 -0.70
C ILE A 16 12.97 -2.05 -1.55
N VAL A 17 12.17 -2.59 -2.48
CA VAL A 17 11.25 -1.78 -3.31
C VAL A 17 10.23 -1.07 -2.42
N LEU A 18 9.66 -1.75 -1.43
CA LEU A 18 8.73 -1.15 -0.47
C LEU A 18 9.39 -0.03 0.32
N LEU A 19 10.61 -0.23 0.82
CA LEU A 19 11.35 0.80 1.56
C LEU A 19 11.69 2.01 0.69
N CYS A 20 12.15 1.79 -0.55
CA CYS A 20 12.41 2.87 -1.51
C CYS A 20 11.13 3.64 -1.83
N SER A 21 10.03 2.94 -2.10
CA SER A 21 8.74 3.56 -2.41
C SER A 21 8.18 4.34 -1.21
N SER A 22 8.27 3.78 0.01
CA SER A 22 7.91 4.50 1.24
C SER A 22 8.81 5.70 1.52
N PHE A 23 10.11 5.61 1.22
CA PHE A 23 11.02 6.74 1.33
C PHE A 23 10.62 7.87 0.37
N ILE A 24 10.28 7.54 -0.88
CA ILE A 24 9.78 8.54 -1.85
C ILE A 24 8.44 9.12 -1.36
N PHE A 25 7.54 8.30 -0.80
CA PHE A 25 6.28 8.77 -0.23
C PHE A 25 6.47 9.81 0.88
N VAL A 26 7.39 9.53 1.80
CA VAL A 26 7.69 10.42 2.92
C VAL A 26 8.39 11.70 2.46
N THR A 27 9.32 11.59 1.51
CA THR A 27 10.12 12.74 1.08
C THR A 27 9.39 13.70 0.14
N VAL A 28 8.42 13.21 -0.64
CA VAL A 28 7.74 14.04 -1.65
C VAL A 28 6.31 14.36 -1.18
N PRO A 29 5.33 13.43 -1.21
CA PRO A 29 3.98 13.72 -0.77
C PRO A 29 3.85 14.25 0.66
N VAL A 30 4.50 13.60 1.64
CA VAL A 30 4.34 13.98 3.06
C VAL A 30 4.99 15.33 3.36
N SER A 31 6.17 15.61 2.82
CA SER A 31 6.81 16.92 2.98
C SER A 31 5.99 18.07 2.36
N ALA A 32 5.31 17.82 1.23
CA ALA A 32 4.38 18.80 0.67
C ALA A 32 3.15 19.02 1.58
N SER A 33 2.61 17.94 2.18
CA SER A 33 1.53 18.04 3.16
C SER A 33 1.96 18.80 4.42
N GLU A 34 3.18 18.58 4.89
CA GLU A 34 3.76 19.31 6.03
C GLU A 34 3.89 20.81 5.71
N ALA A 35 4.40 21.16 4.53
CA ALA A 35 4.47 22.55 4.09
C ALA A 35 3.08 23.22 4.04
N PHE A 36 2.04 22.48 3.62
CA PHE A 36 0.66 22.94 3.70
C PHE A 36 0.22 23.17 5.15
N PHE A 37 0.52 22.27 6.10
CA PHE A 37 0.13 22.48 7.51
C PHE A 37 0.76 23.72 8.15
N PHE A 38 1.96 24.13 7.70
CA PHE A 38 2.57 25.37 8.19
C PHE A 38 2.00 26.65 7.58
N THR A 39 1.50 26.58 6.35
CA THR A 39 1.05 27.74 5.58
C THR A 39 -0.46 27.86 5.49
N ALA A 40 -1.19 26.79 5.84
CA ALA A 40 -2.62 26.59 5.59
C ALA A 40 -3.01 26.83 4.12
N HIS A 41 -2.05 26.73 3.19
CA HIS A 41 -2.25 27.10 1.80
C HIS A 41 -1.26 26.39 0.87
N VAL A 42 -1.72 25.90 -0.27
CA VAL A 42 -0.86 25.17 -1.22
C VAL A 42 0.01 26.15 -2.00
N ARG A 43 1.33 25.92 -2.02
CA ARG A 43 2.28 26.68 -2.84
C ARG A 43 3.13 25.74 -3.69
N PRO A 44 3.20 25.93 -5.02
CA PRO A 44 2.55 26.99 -5.82
C PRO A 44 1.05 26.74 -6.06
N GLU A 45 0.29 27.84 -6.19
CA GLU A 45 -1.12 27.84 -6.58
C GLU A 45 -1.26 27.54 -8.07
N SER A 46 -1.22 26.25 -8.43
CA SER A 46 -1.37 25.83 -9.81
C SER A 46 -2.15 24.53 -9.90
N ASN A 47 -3.16 24.51 -10.77
CA ASN A 47 -3.93 23.31 -11.11
C ASN A 47 -3.02 22.13 -11.47
N LEU A 48 -1.95 22.40 -12.24
CA LEU A 48 -1.00 21.36 -12.64
C LEU A 48 -0.21 20.81 -11.45
N PHE A 49 0.21 21.69 -10.53
CA PHE A 49 0.91 21.28 -9.32
C PHE A 49 0.02 20.37 -8.46
N CYS A 50 -1.23 20.78 -8.24
CA CYS A 50 -2.22 19.99 -7.52
C CYS A 50 -2.49 18.63 -8.18
N ALA A 51 -2.70 18.59 -9.50
CA ALA A 51 -2.92 17.36 -10.23
C ALA A 51 -1.74 16.38 -10.09
N ILE A 52 -0.51 16.87 -10.24
CA ILE A 52 0.71 16.06 -10.11
C ILE A 52 0.89 15.58 -8.67
N TRP A 53 0.74 16.48 -7.68
CA TRP A 53 0.92 16.14 -6.27
C TRP A 53 -0.08 15.05 -5.85
N THR A 54 -1.35 15.22 -6.18
CA THR A 54 -2.41 14.27 -5.89
C THR A 54 -2.17 12.94 -6.62
N TRP A 55 -1.79 12.97 -7.90
CA TRP A 55 -1.44 11.75 -8.64
C TRP A 55 -0.28 10.98 -8.00
N ILE A 56 0.81 11.64 -7.63
CA ILE A 56 1.96 11.00 -6.98
C ILE A 56 1.55 10.46 -5.61
N HIS A 57 0.80 11.23 -4.82
CA HIS A 57 0.36 10.82 -3.49
C HIS A 57 -0.48 9.54 -3.57
N TYR A 58 -1.56 9.52 -4.35
CA TYR A 58 -2.43 8.34 -4.48
C TYR A 58 -1.69 7.14 -5.09
N SER A 59 -0.89 7.35 -6.15
CA SER A 59 -0.17 6.28 -6.83
C SER A 59 0.83 5.57 -5.93
N ILE A 60 1.68 6.32 -5.22
CA ILE A 60 2.69 5.73 -4.33
C ILE A 60 2.03 5.08 -3.11
N ASN A 61 1.01 5.73 -2.54
CA ASN A 61 0.30 5.23 -1.37
C ASN A 61 -0.33 3.85 -1.63
N ILE A 62 -1.08 3.72 -2.73
CA ILE A 62 -1.69 2.46 -3.13
C ILE A 62 -0.65 1.45 -3.60
N SER A 63 0.41 1.87 -4.30
CA SER A 63 1.50 0.97 -4.67
C SER A 63 2.13 0.32 -3.44
N ASN A 64 2.39 1.10 -2.37
CA ASN A 64 2.90 0.58 -1.11
C ASN A 64 1.95 -0.41 -0.45
N LEU A 65 0.65 -0.12 -0.46
CA LEU A 65 -0.38 -0.97 0.13
C LEU A 65 -0.50 -2.31 -0.63
N ILE A 66 -0.61 -2.26 -1.95
CA ILE A 66 -0.70 -3.47 -2.79
C ILE A 66 0.61 -4.27 -2.72
N LEU A 67 1.77 -3.60 -2.78
CA LEU A 67 3.08 -4.26 -2.70
C LEU A 67 3.27 -4.95 -1.35
N MET A 68 2.76 -4.36 -0.26
CA MET A 68 2.74 -4.98 1.07
C MET A 68 1.83 -6.22 1.11
N GLY A 69 0.63 -6.13 0.54
CA GLY A 69 -0.27 -7.28 0.38
C GLY A 69 0.40 -8.40 -0.44
N PHE A 70 1.03 -8.05 -1.54
CA PHE A 70 1.80 -8.98 -2.36
C PHE A 70 2.99 -9.58 -1.59
N ALA A 71 3.73 -8.79 -0.81
CA ALA A 71 4.83 -9.29 0.03
C ALA A 71 4.35 -10.37 1.02
N CYS A 72 3.17 -10.18 1.62
CA CYS A 72 2.54 -11.19 2.48
C CYS A 72 2.16 -12.46 1.68
N ALA A 73 1.52 -12.30 0.52
CA ALA A 73 1.11 -13.42 -0.35
C ALA A 73 2.32 -14.22 -0.87
N GLU A 74 3.36 -13.52 -1.34
CA GLU A 74 4.57 -14.11 -1.87
C GLU A 74 5.30 -14.94 -0.80
N ARG A 75 5.40 -14.40 0.41
CA ARG A 75 5.99 -15.11 1.56
C ARG A 75 5.18 -16.34 1.95
N HIS A 76 3.86 -16.25 1.91
CA HIS A 76 2.99 -17.40 2.08
C HIS A 76 3.33 -18.47 1.03
N TRP A 77 3.35 -18.10 -0.26
CA TRP A 77 3.66 -19.01 -1.35
C TRP A 77 5.04 -19.68 -1.24
N LEU A 78 6.06 -18.90 -0.90
CA LEU A 78 7.45 -19.35 -0.73
C LEU A 78 7.60 -20.43 0.33
N VAL A 79 6.87 -20.30 1.44
CA VAL A 79 6.90 -21.28 2.54
C VAL A 79 6.27 -22.60 2.11
N PHE A 80 5.16 -22.59 1.34
CA PHE A 80 4.47 -23.83 0.94
C PHE A 80 5.04 -24.50 -0.29
N ARG A 81 5.63 -23.74 -1.22
CA ARG A 81 6.09 -24.27 -2.51
C ARG A 81 7.53 -23.87 -2.81
N LEU A 82 8.46 -24.33 -1.96
CA LEU A 82 9.91 -24.14 -2.15
C LEU A 82 10.41 -24.58 -3.53
N ASN A 83 9.78 -25.59 -4.13
CA ASN A 83 10.13 -26.09 -5.46
C ASN A 83 9.57 -25.23 -6.60
N ALA A 84 8.50 -24.45 -6.38
CA ALA A 84 7.90 -23.63 -7.42
C ALA A 84 8.88 -22.56 -7.92
N MET A 85 9.68 -21.95 -7.05
CA MET A 85 10.65 -20.90 -7.45
C MET A 85 12.03 -21.42 -7.86
N ARG A 86 12.15 -22.72 -8.15
CA ARG A 86 13.44 -23.32 -8.52
C ARG A 86 13.90 -22.85 -9.91
N THR A 87 12.98 -22.67 -10.87
CA THR A 87 13.32 -22.31 -12.25
C THR A 87 13.35 -20.79 -12.46
N ARG A 88 14.21 -20.32 -13.37
CA ARG A 88 14.34 -18.89 -13.71
C ARG A 88 13.03 -18.31 -14.24
N ARG A 89 12.32 -19.05 -15.10
CA ARG A 89 11.02 -18.65 -15.66
C ARG A 89 9.97 -18.43 -14.57
N SER A 90 9.86 -19.37 -13.64
CA SER A 90 8.93 -19.26 -12.51
C SER A 90 9.24 -18.06 -11.61
N ARG A 91 10.53 -17.76 -11.37
CA ARG A 91 10.92 -16.56 -10.61
C ARG A 91 10.50 -15.26 -11.31
N ILE A 92 10.65 -15.19 -12.63
CA ILE A 92 10.19 -14.01 -13.38
C ILE A 92 8.67 -13.87 -13.25
N LEU A 93 7.94 -14.97 -13.44
CA LEU A 93 6.47 -14.98 -13.43
C LEU A 93 5.84 -14.69 -12.07
N TYR A 94 6.36 -15.27 -10.99
CA TYR A 94 5.72 -15.19 -9.67
C TYR A 94 6.36 -14.20 -8.70
N HIS A 95 7.52 -13.61 -9.04
CA HIS A 95 8.19 -12.62 -8.19
C HIS A 95 8.33 -11.28 -8.91
N TYR A 96 9.06 -11.23 -10.03
CA TYR A 96 9.37 -9.94 -10.66
C TYR A 96 8.17 -9.29 -11.37
N ILE A 97 7.40 -10.06 -12.15
CA ILE A 97 6.22 -9.52 -12.85
C ILE A 97 5.21 -8.93 -11.86
N PRO A 98 4.81 -9.63 -10.78
CA PRO A 98 3.88 -9.05 -9.80
C PRO A 98 4.40 -7.79 -9.13
N ILE A 99 5.70 -7.71 -8.79
CA ILE A 99 6.28 -6.49 -8.20
C ILE A 99 6.13 -5.31 -9.17
N VAL A 100 6.49 -5.52 -10.44
CA VAL A 100 6.38 -4.50 -11.48
C VAL A 100 4.91 -4.10 -11.69
N LEU A 101 3.99 -5.07 -11.71
CA LEU A 101 2.56 -4.79 -11.83
C LEU A 101 2.02 -3.99 -10.62
N CYS A 102 2.40 -4.35 -9.39
CA CYS A 102 1.99 -3.62 -8.18
C CYS A 102 2.47 -2.17 -8.19
N MET A 103 3.60 -1.89 -8.84
CA MET A 103 4.15 -0.54 -8.98
C MET A 103 3.54 0.21 -10.17
N ILE A 104 3.33 -0.42 -11.33
CA ILE A 104 2.87 0.29 -12.53
C ILE A 104 1.35 0.51 -12.53
N TYR A 105 0.58 -0.45 -12.02
CA TYR A 105 -0.88 -0.41 -12.06
C TYR A 105 -1.46 0.86 -11.40
N PRO A 106 -1.12 1.22 -10.15
CA PRO A 106 -1.69 2.40 -9.51
C PRO A 106 -1.33 3.69 -10.25
N TRP A 107 -0.10 3.78 -10.78
CA TRP A 107 0.36 4.95 -11.52
C TRP A 107 -0.46 5.18 -12.79
N ILE A 108 -0.71 4.13 -13.57
CA ILE A 108 -1.55 4.22 -14.77
C ILE A 108 -3.01 4.52 -14.40
N PHE A 109 -3.54 3.81 -13.38
CA PHE A 109 -4.91 3.99 -12.93
C PHE A 109 -5.19 5.45 -12.53
N TYR A 110 -4.40 6.00 -11.60
CA TYR A 110 -4.61 7.36 -11.14
C TYR A 110 -4.23 8.40 -12.21
N PHE A 111 -3.31 8.09 -13.14
CA PHE A 111 -3.05 9.00 -14.26
C PHE A 111 -4.29 9.16 -15.13
N ILE A 112 -4.94 8.05 -15.50
CA ILE A 112 -6.16 8.08 -16.33
C ILE A 112 -7.27 8.85 -15.58
N PHE A 113 -7.52 8.54 -14.31
CA PHE A 113 -8.64 9.13 -13.59
C PHE A 113 -8.43 10.59 -13.15
N ILE A 114 -7.20 11.03 -12.96
CA ILE A 114 -6.90 12.42 -12.57
C ILE A 114 -6.75 13.33 -13.80
N PHE A 115 -6.12 12.87 -14.88
CA PHE A 115 -5.80 13.72 -16.04
C PHE A 115 -6.73 13.54 -17.24
N LEU A 116 -7.29 12.34 -17.45
CA LEU A 116 -8.04 12.01 -18.67
C LEU A 116 -9.55 11.86 -18.44
N TYR A 117 -10.00 11.73 -17.19
CA TYR A 117 -11.42 11.58 -16.89
C TYR A 117 -12.18 12.88 -17.18
N PRO A 118 -13.32 12.84 -17.91
CA PRO A 118 -14.02 14.05 -18.37
C PRO A 118 -14.83 14.68 -17.23
N CYS A 119 -14.12 15.33 -16.32
CA CYS A 119 -14.65 16.10 -15.22
C CYS A 119 -13.94 17.46 -15.17
N GLU A 120 -14.58 18.48 -14.61
CA GLU A 120 -13.91 19.73 -14.32
C GLU A 120 -13.33 19.66 -12.90
N PRO A 121 -11.99 19.69 -12.72
CA PRO A 121 -11.40 19.65 -11.40
C PRO A 121 -11.59 21.00 -10.70
N ALA A 122 -12.31 21.00 -9.58
CA ALA A 122 -12.41 22.15 -8.69
C ALA A 122 -11.32 22.06 -7.61
N TYR A 123 -10.10 22.50 -7.91
CA TYR A 123 -9.02 22.51 -6.91
C TYR A 123 -9.23 23.63 -5.90
N ASP A 124 -9.15 23.31 -4.61
CA ASP A 124 -9.15 24.30 -3.52
C ASP A 124 -7.76 24.34 -2.87
N TYR A 125 -7.05 25.46 -3.03
CA TYR A 125 -5.69 25.63 -2.52
C TYR A 125 -5.62 25.83 -1.01
N ASN A 126 -6.75 26.04 -0.33
CA ASN A 126 -6.81 26.09 1.13
C ASN A 126 -7.06 24.71 1.75
N GLN A 127 -7.02 23.67 0.93
CA GLN A 127 -7.37 22.32 1.30
C GLN A 127 -6.19 21.37 1.02
N LEU A 128 -5.98 20.40 1.93
CA LEU A 128 -4.90 19.43 1.81
C LEU A 128 -5.04 18.63 0.51
N LEU A 129 -3.94 18.36 -0.21
CA LEU A 129 -3.99 17.69 -1.53
C LEU A 129 -4.86 18.42 -2.57
N CYS A 130 -5.13 19.71 -2.37
CA CYS A 130 -5.93 20.55 -3.24
C CYS A 130 -7.37 20.07 -3.49
N LEU A 131 -8.02 19.47 -2.49
CA LEU A 131 -9.34 18.81 -2.58
C LEU A 131 -9.28 17.40 -3.19
N ILE A 132 -10.33 16.62 -2.92
CA ILE A 132 -10.57 15.29 -3.47
C ILE A 132 -10.63 15.36 -5.02
N PRO A 133 -9.98 14.42 -5.75
CA PRO A 133 -10.10 14.32 -7.20
C PRO A 133 -11.57 14.23 -7.66
N CYS A 134 -11.88 14.91 -8.77
CA CYS A 134 -13.23 14.99 -9.31
C CYS A 134 -13.94 13.63 -9.50
N TYR A 135 -13.20 12.55 -9.81
CA TYR A 135 -13.78 11.26 -10.12
C TYR A 135 -14.43 10.62 -8.89
N PHE A 136 -14.04 11.04 -7.68
CA PHE A 136 -14.67 10.58 -6.44
C PHE A 136 -16.13 11.01 -6.30
N PHE A 137 -16.56 12.08 -6.98
CA PHE A 137 -17.97 12.48 -7.00
C PHE A 137 -18.82 11.55 -7.88
N THR A 138 -18.19 10.70 -8.68
CA THR A 138 -18.91 9.67 -9.45
C THR A 138 -18.93 8.37 -8.67
N ASN A 139 -20.07 8.07 -8.04
CA ASN A 139 -20.25 6.94 -7.12
C ASN A 139 -19.67 5.61 -7.64
N SER A 140 -19.82 5.31 -8.93
CA SER A 140 -19.34 4.03 -9.50
C SER A 140 -17.81 3.89 -9.47
N ILE A 141 -17.08 4.93 -9.87
CA ILE A 141 -15.61 4.89 -9.93
C ILE A 141 -15.05 5.01 -8.51
N ALA A 142 -15.61 5.93 -7.71
CA ALA A 142 -15.20 6.11 -6.31
C ALA A 142 -15.32 4.82 -5.50
N ASN A 143 -16.43 4.09 -5.66
CA ASN A 143 -16.66 2.81 -4.98
C ASN A 143 -15.70 1.74 -5.49
N THR A 144 -15.43 1.71 -6.80
CA THR A 144 -14.50 0.74 -7.39
C THR A 144 -13.07 0.99 -6.90
N ASP A 145 -12.62 2.25 -6.88
CA ASP A 145 -11.30 2.64 -6.37
C ASP A 145 -11.17 2.29 -4.88
N THR A 146 -12.14 2.71 -4.06
CA THR A 146 -12.14 2.46 -2.62
C THR A 146 -12.16 0.96 -2.31
N PHE A 147 -13.01 0.20 -3.01
CA PHE A 147 -13.11 -1.23 -2.76
C PHE A 147 -11.88 -2.00 -3.24
N MET A 148 -11.48 -1.81 -4.50
CA MET A 148 -10.42 -2.59 -5.13
C MET A 148 -9.02 -2.18 -4.68
N ASN A 149 -8.75 -0.88 -4.62
CA ASN A 149 -7.41 -0.37 -4.36
C ASN A 149 -7.15 -0.15 -2.87
N ASN A 150 -8.19 -0.01 -2.04
CA ASN A 150 -8.04 0.28 -0.62
C ASN A 150 -8.47 -0.90 0.28
N TRP A 151 -9.75 -1.29 0.23
CA TRP A 151 -10.28 -2.30 1.16
C TRP A 151 -9.69 -3.68 0.94
N ILE A 152 -9.64 -4.16 -0.31
CA ILE A 152 -9.10 -5.50 -0.62
C ILE A 152 -7.67 -5.67 -0.06
N PRO A 153 -6.71 -4.77 -0.35
CA PRO A 153 -5.36 -4.87 0.23
C PRO A 153 -5.34 -4.78 1.76
N ILE A 154 -6.11 -3.86 2.36
CA ILE A 154 -6.14 -3.65 3.81
C ILE A 154 -6.62 -4.89 4.56
N PHE A 155 -7.64 -5.59 4.05
CA PHE A 155 -8.09 -6.84 4.66
C PHE A 155 -7.20 -8.03 4.30
N ALA A 156 -6.65 -8.07 3.08
CA ALA A 156 -5.77 -9.15 2.65
C ALA A 156 -4.48 -9.22 3.49
N ILE A 157 -3.87 -8.07 3.83
CA ILE A 157 -2.63 -8.01 4.62
C ILE A 157 -2.73 -8.77 5.96
N PRO A 158 -3.65 -8.45 6.89
CA PRO A 158 -3.77 -9.14 8.18
C PRO A 158 -4.20 -10.60 8.03
N ILE A 159 -5.06 -10.92 7.05
CA ILE A 159 -5.47 -12.30 6.80
C ILE A 159 -4.27 -13.14 6.36
N LEU A 160 -3.50 -12.67 5.39
CA LEU A 160 -2.32 -13.36 4.87
C LEU A 160 -1.20 -13.43 5.90
N SER A 161 -0.95 -12.35 6.65
CA SER A 161 0.08 -12.33 7.69
C SER A 161 -0.31 -13.22 8.88
N GLY A 162 -1.57 -13.22 9.30
CA GLY A 162 -2.12 -14.11 10.32
C GLY A 162 -2.04 -15.57 9.91
N ALA A 163 -2.45 -15.90 8.68
CA ALA A 163 -2.34 -17.25 8.14
C ALA A 163 -0.88 -17.75 8.08
N LEU A 164 0.07 -16.86 7.70
CA LEU A 164 1.50 -17.15 7.74
C LEU A 164 1.97 -17.45 9.17
N PHE A 165 1.55 -16.64 10.14
CA PHE A 165 1.94 -16.77 11.55
C PHE A 165 1.40 -18.05 12.19
N ILE A 166 0.10 -18.34 12.02
CA ILE A 166 -0.54 -19.56 12.53
C ILE A 166 0.20 -20.79 11.99
N ARG A 167 0.45 -20.82 10.68
CA ARG A 167 1.16 -21.94 10.05
C ARG A 167 2.61 -22.04 10.49
N PHE A 168 3.30 -20.91 10.68
CA PHE A 168 4.65 -20.89 11.26
C PHE A 168 4.69 -21.56 12.64
N ILE A 169 3.67 -21.35 13.49
CA ILE A 169 3.52 -22.02 14.78
C ILE A 169 3.26 -23.52 14.60
N LEU A 170 2.31 -23.91 13.75
CA LEU A 170 1.97 -25.32 13.52
C LEU A 170 3.17 -26.11 12.95
N GLN A 171 3.95 -25.48 12.08
CA GLN A 171 5.09 -26.11 11.41
C GLN A 171 6.33 -26.22 12.32
N LYS A 172 6.35 -25.51 13.47
CA LYS A 172 7.38 -25.62 14.51
C LYS A 172 7.61 -27.07 14.96
N GLN A 173 6.54 -27.86 15.05
CA GLN A 173 6.61 -29.25 15.53
C GLN A 173 7.32 -30.17 14.52
N ARG A 174 7.22 -29.89 13.22
CA ARG A 174 7.86 -30.71 12.16
C ARG A 174 9.29 -30.26 11.84
N MET A 175 9.63 -28.99 12.06
CA MET A 175 10.92 -28.40 11.68
C MET A 175 11.99 -28.40 12.79
N GLN A 176 11.74 -29.01 13.95
CA GLN A 176 12.79 -29.17 14.97
C GLN A 176 14.02 -29.92 14.45
N ILE A 177 13.87 -30.72 13.38
CA ILE A 177 14.97 -31.45 12.73
C ILE A 177 15.92 -30.50 11.97
N GLU A 178 15.47 -29.32 11.50
CA GLU A 178 16.28 -28.37 10.73
C GLU A 178 16.43 -27.01 11.45
N VAL A 179 17.04 -27.03 12.64
CA VAL A 179 17.24 -25.87 13.55
C VAL A 179 17.77 -24.61 12.82
N PHE A 180 18.65 -24.78 11.84
CA PHE A 180 19.23 -23.65 11.10
C PHE A 180 18.23 -22.93 10.18
N ARG A 181 17.37 -23.68 9.47
CA ARG A 181 16.32 -23.10 8.63
C ARG A 181 15.26 -22.39 9.47
N TRP A 182 14.89 -22.99 10.60
CA TRP A 182 13.95 -22.41 11.55
C TRP A 182 14.38 -21.01 12.05
N LYS A 183 15.63 -20.84 12.48
CA LYS A 183 16.13 -19.54 12.97
C LYS A 183 16.04 -18.44 11.91
N ARG A 184 16.33 -18.76 10.65
CA ARG A 184 16.27 -17.81 9.53
C ARG A 184 14.83 -17.42 9.22
N ASP A 185 13.94 -18.40 9.09
CA ASP A 185 12.55 -18.16 8.71
C ASP A 185 11.81 -17.41 9.84
N ARG A 186 12.14 -17.69 11.11
CA ARG A 186 11.67 -16.93 12.27
C ARG A 186 11.98 -15.44 12.15
N LYS A 187 13.23 -15.07 11.84
CA LYS A 187 13.64 -13.66 11.73
C LYS A 187 12.85 -12.95 10.64
N MET A 188 12.64 -13.61 9.50
CA MET A 188 11.91 -13.07 8.37
C MET A 188 10.41 -12.89 8.67
N VAL A 189 9.78 -13.85 9.35
CA VAL A 189 8.37 -13.76 9.77
C VAL A 189 8.18 -12.63 10.79
N ILE A 190 9.05 -12.53 11.79
CA ILE A 190 9.00 -11.45 12.79
C ILE A 190 9.15 -10.07 12.13
N GLN A 191 10.08 -9.95 11.17
CA GLN A 191 10.25 -8.71 10.41
C GLN A 191 8.97 -8.37 9.64
N LEU A 192 8.32 -9.34 8.97
CA LEU A 192 7.05 -9.07 8.29
C LEU A 192 5.99 -8.62 9.28
N LEU A 193 5.84 -9.34 10.39
CA LEU A 193 4.80 -9.10 11.37
C LEU A 193 4.92 -7.69 11.94
N SER A 194 6.15 -7.26 12.23
CA SER A 194 6.45 -5.91 12.68
C SER A 194 6.11 -4.84 11.64
N ILE A 195 6.40 -5.07 10.36
CA ILE A 195 6.02 -4.12 9.31
C ILE A 195 4.49 -4.12 9.15
N THR A 196 3.83 -5.28 9.17
CA THR A 196 2.36 -5.36 9.06
C THR A 196 1.64 -4.71 10.23
N SER A 197 2.17 -4.82 11.46
CA SER A 197 1.58 -4.16 12.62
C SER A 197 1.67 -2.65 12.50
N LEU A 198 2.79 -2.12 11.98
CA LEU A 198 2.93 -0.68 11.70
C LEU A 198 1.91 -0.22 10.65
N TYR A 199 1.76 -0.97 9.55
CA TYR A 199 0.74 -0.67 8.53
C TYR A 199 -0.67 -0.67 9.11
N ILE A 200 -1.04 -1.71 9.86
CA ILE A 200 -2.38 -1.79 10.47
C ILE A 200 -2.58 -0.63 11.44
N SER A 201 -1.58 -0.28 12.27
CA SER A 201 -1.70 0.84 13.20
C SER A 201 -1.89 2.18 12.51
N GLY A 202 -1.26 2.40 11.36
CA GLY A 202 -1.41 3.64 10.59
C GLY A 202 -2.74 3.71 9.83
N TRP A 203 -3.20 2.59 9.28
CA TRP A 203 -4.36 2.56 8.38
C TRP A 203 -5.69 2.25 9.08
N ALA A 204 -5.69 1.45 10.14
CA ALA A 204 -6.92 1.03 10.80
C ALA A 204 -7.76 2.20 11.35
N PRO A 205 -7.17 3.24 11.98
CA PRO A 205 -7.96 4.37 12.46
C PRO A 205 -8.67 5.11 11.32
N LEU A 206 -7.97 5.33 10.20
CA LEU A 206 -8.53 6.01 9.03
C LEU A 206 -9.69 5.22 8.43
N GLN A 207 -9.54 3.89 8.30
CA GLN A 207 -10.61 3.06 7.77
C GLN A 207 -11.78 2.93 8.73
N ALA A 208 -11.53 2.81 10.04
CA ALA A 208 -12.58 2.79 11.04
C ALA A 208 -13.44 4.07 11.00
N ALA A 209 -12.80 5.23 10.84
CA ALA A 209 -13.50 6.50 10.64
C ALA A 209 -14.37 6.46 9.38
N THR A 210 -13.80 6.06 8.23
CA THR A 210 -14.57 5.98 6.98
C THR A 210 -15.79 5.06 7.08
N ILE A 211 -15.67 3.92 7.77
CA ILE A 211 -16.77 2.98 7.95
C ILE A 211 -17.84 3.58 8.86
N TYR A 212 -17.42 4.22 9.96
CA TYR A 212 -18.32 4.90 10.88
C TYR A 212 -19.15 5.96 10.15
N ASP A 213 -18.51 6.80 9.34
CA ASP A 213 -19.19 7.86 8.59
C ASP A 213 -20.21 7.30 7.60
N ASN A 214 -19.83 6.25 6.86
CA ASN A 214 -20.73 5.61 5.90
C ASN A 214 -21.98 5.01 6.58
N ILE A 215 -21.83 4.46 7.79
CA ILE A 215 -22.94 3.89 8.57
C ILE A 215 -23.83 5.00 9.16
N VAL A 216 -23.22 6.03 9.75
CA VAL A 216 -23.96 7.06 10.51
C VAL A 216 -24.59 8.11 9.59
N LEU A 217 -23.87 8.54 8.55
CA LEU A 217 -24.31 9.60 7.63
C LEU A 217 -25.03 9.06 6.38
N GLY A 218 -25.31 7.76 6.33
CA GLY A 218 -26.12 7.15 5.27
C GLY A 218 -25.46 7.11 3.90
N GLY A 219 -24.12 7.00 3.85
CA GLY A 219 -23.37 6.80 2.60
C GLY A 219 -23.30 8.00 1.66
N VAL A 220 -23.64 9.22 2.13
CA VAL A 220 -23.25 10.44 1.42
C VAL A 220 -21.73 10.56 1.55
N ALA A 221 -21.02 10.52 0.42
CA ALA A 221 -19.55 10.48 0.31
C ALA A 221 -18.84 11.25 1.44
N PRO A 222 -17.84 10.67 2.11
CA PRO A 222 -17.50 11.01 3.48
C PRO A 222 -17.08 12.48 3.60
N PRO A 223 -17.91 13.34 4.22
CA PRO A 223 -17.48 14.69 4.59
C PRO A 223 -16.53 14.66 5.79
N PHE A 224 -16.28 13.51 6.43
CA PHE A 224 -15.50 13.44 7.67
C PHE A 224 -14.02 13.12 7.49
N VAL A 225 -13.60 12.33 6.49
CA VAL A 225 -12.17 12.29 6.10
C VAL A 225 -11.76 13.67 5.58
N VAL A 226 -12.70 14.38 4.95
CA VAL A 226 -12.56 15.80 4.64
C VAL A 226 -12.52 16.63 5.93
N ALA A 227 -13.42 16.47 6.91
CA ALA A 227 -13.36 17.30 8.11
C ALA A 227 -12.14 17.03 9.04
N TYR A 228 -11.59 15.82 9.06
CA TYR A 228 -10.46 15.46 9.94
C TYR A 228 -9.09 15.90 9.40
N PHE A 229 -8.92 15.95 8.07
CA PHE A 229 -7.72 16.49 7.43
C PHE A 229 -7.84 17.98 7.07
N TYR A 230 -9.06 18.46 6.92
CA TYR A 230 -9.39 19.81 6.47
C TYR A 230 -10.16 20.45 7.61
N GLY A 231 -9.40 20.95 8.60
CA GLY A 231 -9.96 21.52 9.82
C GLY A 231 -11.11 22.49 9.50
N ASN A 232 -12.18 22.40 10.28
CA ASN A 232 -13.28 23.36 10.23
C ASN A 232 -12.70 24.78 10.44
N VAL A 233 -12.53 25.50 9.35
CA VAL A 233 -12.35 26.96 9.30
C VAL A 233 -13.46 27.50 8.43
#